data_AF-A0A930TC19-F1
#
_entry.id   AF-A0A930TC19-F1
#
_cell.length_a   1.000
_cell.length_b   1.000
_cell.length_c   1.000
_cell.angle_alpha   90.00
_cell.angle_beta   90.00
_cell.angle_gamma   90.00
#
_symmetry.space_group_name_H-M   'P 1'
#
loop_
_entity.id
_entity.type
_entity.pdbx_description
1 polymer ?
#
loop_
_entity_poly.entity_id
_entity_poly.type
_entity_poly.pdbx_seq_one_letter_code
_entity_poly.pdbx_strand_id
1 'polypeptide(L)'
;MNFSHFIKPVVSAFRFVIVTVLCVSLLFSNTLSAQAIGAKKSAPTEATDQLNLIQKQTDEVARKAPLTLEETQAKTEKGLNEVQGDADKDKMKRPENSGSATTVQDQVKNILDKVAGDK
;
A
#
# COMPACT_ATOMS: atom_id res chain seq x y z
N MET A 1 -56.82 -3.52 -33.11
CA MET A 1 -56.38 -2.94 -31.82
C MET A 1 -54.87 -2.78 -31.82
N ASN A 2 -54.35 -1.57 -31.62
CA ASN A 2 -52.91 -1.28 -31.66
C ASN A 2 -52.20 -1.82 -30.41
N PHE A 3 -51.57 -3.00 -30.54
CA PHE A 3 -50.82 -3.69 -29.49
C PHE A 3 -49.67 -2.84 -28.89
N SER A 4 -49.20 -1.83 -29.63
CA SER A 4 -48.15 -0.88 -29.23
C SER A 4 -48.45 -0.10 -27.94
N HIS A 5 -49.73 0.20 -27.65
CA HIS A 5 -50.09 0.94 -26.43
C HIS A 5 -50.02 0.08 -25.16
N PHE A 6 -50.15 -1.24 -25.28
CA PHE A 6 -50.17 -2.16 -24.14
C PHE A 6 -48.75 -2.61 -23.73
N ILE A 7 -47.82 -2.65 -24.69
CA ILE A 7 -46.43 -3.10 -24.46
C ILE A 7 -45.55 -1.99 -23.87
N LYS A 8 -45.81 -0.72 -24.21
CA LYS A 8 -45.04 0.45 -23.71
C LYS A 8 -44.92 0.55 -22.19
N PRO A 9 -46.00 0.45 -21.39
CA PRO A 9 -45.90 0.52 -19.92
C PRO A 9 -45.15 -0.67 -19.30
N VAL A 10 -45.25 -1.85 -19.93
CA VAL A 10 -44.52 -3.05 -19.50
C VAL A 10 -43.01 -2.89 -19.74
N VAL A 11 -42.63 -2.35 -20.90
CA VAL A 11 -41.22 -2.09 -21.24
C VAL A 11 -40.62 -1.00 -20.36
N SER A 12 -41.37 0.06 -20.04
CA SER A 12 -40.88 1.12 -19.13
C SER A 12 -40.69 0.61 -17.71
N ALA A 13 -41.62 -0.21 -17.20
CA ALA A 13 -41.50 -0.82 -15.88
C ALA A 13 -40.28 -1.78 -15.82
N PHE A 14 -40.07 -2.57 -16.86
CA PHE A 14 -38.94 -3.50 -16.93
C PHE A 14 -37.59 -2.78 -16.94
N ARG A 15 -37.47 -1.67 -17.68
CA ARG A 15 -36.26 -0.82 -17.67
C ARG A 15 -35.99 -0.23 -16.29
N PHE A 16 -37.04 0.21 -15.60
CA PHE A 16 -36.91 0.76 -14.25
C PHE A 16 -36.42 -0.29 -13.24
N VAL A 17 -36.92 -1.52 -13.32
CA VAL A 17 -36.46 -2.63 -12.48
C VAL A 17 -34.98 -2.95 -12.73
N ILE A 18 -34.56 -3.04 -14.00
CA ILE A 18 -33.16 -3.32 -14.34
C ILE A 18 -32.23 -2.24 -13.78
N VAL A 19 -32.57 -0.96 -13.99
CA VAL A 19 -31.75 0.16 -13.49
C VAL A 19 -31.67 0.13 -11.97
N THR A 20 -32.78 -0.13 -11.28
CA THR A 20 -32.81 -0.22 -9.82
C THR A 20 -31.93 -1.37 -9.32
N VAL A 21 -32.02 -2.56 -9.94
CA VAL A 21 -31.19 -3.71 -9.58
C VAL A 21 -29.70 -3.39 -9.78
N LEU A 22 -29.32 -2.78 -10.90
CA LEU A 22 -27.94 -2.39 -11.16
C LEU A 22 -27.41 -1.37 -10.15
N CYS A 23 -28.19 -0.33 -9.85
CA CYS A 23 -27.82 0.67 -8.85
C CYS A 23 -27.65 0.05 -7.46
N VAL A 24 -28.58 -0.82 -7.05
CA VAL A 24 -28.51 -1.54 -5.78
C VAL A 24 -27.29 -2.46 -5.74
N SER A 25 -27.00 -3.21 -6.81
CA SER A 25 -25.80 -4.03 -6.93
C SER A 25 -24.51 -3.20 -6.82
N LEU A 26 -24.45 -2.01 -7.42
CA LEU A 26 -23.29 -1.13 -7.32
C LEU A 26 -23.09 -0.59 -5.89
N LEU A 27 -24.18 -0.26 -5.18
CA LEU A 27 -24.11 0.14 -3.77
C LEU A 27 -23.54 -0.98 -2.89
N PHE A 28 -23.97 -2.22 -3.11
CA PHE A 28 -23.45 -3.38 -2.37
C PHE A 28 -22.06 -3.85 -2.84
N SER A 29 -21.64 -3.48 -4.05
CA SER A 29 -20.30 -3.80 -4.59
C SER A 29 -19.16 -3.07 -3.89
N ASN A 30 -19.44 -1.99 -3.14
CA ASN A 30 -18.44 -1.22 -2.38
C ASN A 30 -18.08 -1.85 -1.01
N THR A 31 -18.64 -3.01 -0.65
CA THR A 31 -18.37 -3.67 0.64
C THR A 31 -17.08 -4.51 0.64
N LEU A 32 -16.52 -4.76 -0.53
CA LEU A 32 -15.19 -5.33 -0.66
C LEU A 32 -14.24 -4.19 -1.00
N SER A 33 -13.81 -3.45 0.04
CA SER A 33 -12.55 -2.72 -0.05
C SER A 33 -11.56 -3.59 -0.80
N ALA A 34 -10.90 -3.04 -1.81
CA ALA A 34 -9.77 -3.69 -2.46
C ALA A 34 -8.72 -3.95 -1.38
N GLN A 35 -8.88 -5.06 -0.65
CA GLN A 35 -7.93 -5.53 0.32
C GLN A 35 -6.71 -5.83 -0.55
N ALA A 36 -5.64 -5.07 -0.34
CA ALA A 36 -4.34 -5.50 -0.78
C ALA A 36 -4.07 -6.83 -0.06
N ILE A 37 -4.48 -7.95 -0.68
CA ILE A 37 -4.29 -9.30 -0.20
C ILE A 37 -2.78 -9.47 -0.06
N GLY A 38 -2.27 -9.36 1.18
CA GLY A 38 -0.85 -9.43 1.51
C GLY A 38 -0.29 -8.25 2.32
N ALA A 39 -0.98 -7.11 2.39
CA ALA A 39 -0.54 -6.01 3.24
C ALA A 39 -1.08 -6.22 4.67
N LYS A 40 -0.37 -7.01 5.49
CA LYS A 40 -0.48 -6.83 6.94
C LYS A 40 -0.10 -5.38 7.24
N LYS A 41 -1.09 -4.50 7.41
CA LYS A 41 -0.82 -3.15 7.91
C LYS A 41 -0.35 -3.31 9.35
N SER A 42 0.87 -2.90 9.64
CA SER A 42 1.33 -2.69 11.00
C SER A 42 0.35 -1.78 11.74
N ALA A 43 0.18 -2.00 13.04
CA ALA A 43 -0.61 -1.10 13.85
C ALA A 43 -0.01 0.31 13.73
N PRO A 44 -0.81 1.39 13.68
CA PRO A 44 -0.29 2.76 13.61
C PRO A 44 0.71 3.07 14.73
N THR A 45 0.62 2.31 15.84
CA THR A 45 1.46 2.45 17.02
C THR A 45 2.76 1.64 16.98
N GLU A 46 2.88 0.61 16.12
CA GLU A 46 3.99 -0.38 16.16
C GLU A 46 5.38 0.22 15.93
N ALA A 47 5.48 1.38 15.27
CA ALA A 47 6.75 2.03 14.96
C ALA A 47 6.95 3.38 15.68
N THR A 48 5.95 3.86 16.42
CA THR A 48 5.94 5.24 16.95
C THR A 48 7.08 5.51 17.93
N ASP A 49 7.40 4.53 18.79
CA ASP A 49 8.46 4.69 19.78
C ASP A 49 9.83 4.77 19.10
N GLN A 50 10.08 3.94 18.08
CA GLN A 50 11.30 4.01 17.28
C GLN A 50 11.38 5.34 16.51
N LEU A 51 10.28 5.78 15.88
CA LEU A 51 10.20 7.07 15.17
C LEU A 51 10.52 8.27 16.09
N ASN A 52 9.95 8.30 17.30
CA ASN A 52 10.21 9.37 18.27
C ASN A 52 11.69 9.39 18.69
N LEU A 53 12.30 8.22 18.88
CA LEU A 53 13.72 8.11 19.22
C LEU A 53 14.62 8.56 18.06
N ILE A 54 14.31 8.15 16.83
CA ILE A 54 15.01 8.58 15.61
C ILE A 54 14.92 10.09 15.47
N GLN A 55 13.73 10.68 15.66
CA GLN A 55 13.54 12.12 15.58
C GLN A 55 14.35 12.85 16.65
N LYS A 56 14.35 12.35 17.89
CA LYS A 56 15.16 12.91 18.98
C LYS A 56 16.66 12.87 18.65
N GLN A 57 17.18 11.76 18.12
CA GLN A 57 18.59 11.69 17.71
C GLN A 57 18.90 12.57 16.50
N THR A 58 17.97 12.67 15.54
CA THR A 58 18.10 13.56 14.39
C THR A 58 18.25 15.00 14.86
N ASP A 59 17.38 15.44 15.77
CA ASP A 59 17.43 16.78 16.36
C ASP A 59 18.72 17.01 17.16
N GLU A 60 19.20 15.99 17.88
CA GLU A 60 20.45 16.06 18.63
C GLU A 60 21.67 16.22 17.71
N VAL A 61 21.76 15.40 16.65
CA VAL A 61 22.86 15.45 15.68
C VAL A 61 22.80 16.75 14.87
N ALA A 62 21.60 17.20 14.48
CA ALA A 62 21.42 18.43 13.72
C ALA A 62 21.82 19.70 14.52
N ARG A 63 21.79 19.65 15.85
CA ARG A 63 22.15 20.78 16.73
C ARG A 63 23.62 20.76 17.18
N LYS A 64 24.37 19.72 16.85
CA LYS A 64 25.77 19.55 17.26
C LYS A 64 26.72 19.80 16.09
N ALA A 65 28.00 19.96 16.39
CA ALA A 65 29.03 19.84 15.37
C ALA A 65 28.96 18.45 14.71
N PRO A 66 29.36 18.31 13.42
CA PRO A 66 29.39 17.02 12.76
C PRO A 66 30.13 15.98 13.61
N LEU A 67 29.55 14.78 13.69
CA LEU A 67 30.16 13.68 14.42
C LEU A 67 31.53 13.37 13.85
N THR A 68 32.46 13.01 14.74
CA THR A 68 33.77 12.51 14.32
C THR A 68 33.63 11.15 13.64
N LEU A 69 34.66 10.73 12.89
CA LEU A 69 34.68 9.39 12.27
C LEU A 69 34.55 8.27 13.30
N GLU A 70 35.22 8.41 14.45
CA GLU A 70 35.17 7.42 15.52
C GLU A 70 33.77 7.31 16.12
N GLU A 71 33.12 8.44 16.42
CA GLU A 71 31.74 8.44 16.93
C GLU A 71 30.74 7.89 15.91
N THR A 72 30.95 8.20 14.62
CA THR A 72 30.12 7.69 13.54
C THR A 72 30.25 6.17 13.41
N GLN A 73 31.49 5.65 13.48
CA GLN A 73 31.75 4.21 13.44
C GLN A 73 31.13 3.51 14.66
N ALA A 74 31.38 4.00 15.87
CA ALA A 74 30.86 3.40 17.11
C ALA A 74 29.31 3.38 17.17
N LYS A 75 28.64 4.39 16.59
CA LYS A 75 27.17 4.41 16.51
C LYS A 75 26.64 3.54 15.37
N THR A 76 27.31 3.52 14.22
CA THR A 76 26.89 2.73 13.04
C THR A 76 27.11 1.24 13.24
N GLU A 77 28.13 0.81 14.01
CA GLU A 77 28.35 -0.59 14.38
C GLU A 77 27.11 -1.22 15.04
N LYS A 78 26.33 -0.40 15.75
CA LYS A 78 25.11 -0.85 16.43
C LYS A 78 23.93 -1.03 15.48
N GLY A 79 24.01 -0.65 14.20
CA GLY A 79 22.80 -0.41 13.43
C GLY A 79 22.94 -0.22 11.93
N LEU A 80 22.08 0.64 11.40
CA LEU A 80 21.94 1.07 10.01
C LEU A 80 22.72 2.36 9.75
N ASN A 81 22.69 3.28 10.73
CA ASN A 81 23.48 4.52 10.77
C ASN A 81 23.46 5.10 12.19
N GLU A 82 24.12 6.25 12.35
CA GLU A 82 24.33 6.94 13.61
C GLU A 82 23.09 7.58 14.25
N VAL A 83 21.99 7.68 13.49
CA VAL A 83 20.70 8.27 13.92
C VAL A 83 19.61 7.20 14.10
N GLN A 84 19.55 6.24 13.18
CA GLN A 84 18.51 5.22 13.14
C GLN A 84 18.83 4.01 14.01
N GLY A 85 20.09 3.79 14.37
CA GLY A 85 20.49 2.61 15.12
C GLY A 85 20.02 1.33 14.41
N ASP A 86 19.55 0.34 15.15
CA ASP A 86 19.03 -0.94 14.62
C ASP A 86 17.52 -0.95 14.38
N ALA A 87 16.86 0.22 14.38
CA ALA A 87 15.42 0.33 14.20
C ALA A 87 14.92 -0.47 12.99
N ASP A 88 14.09 -1.48 13.27
CA ASP A 88 13.50 -2.39 12.30
C ASP A 88 14.48 -2.99 11.27
N LYS A 89 15.78 -3.11 11.64
CA LYS A 89 16.84 -3.66 10.79
C LYS A 89 16.55 -5.09 10.35
N ASP A 90 15.89 -5.87 11.20
CA ASP A 90 15.44 -7.24 10.94
C ASP A 90 14.27 -7.32 9.95
N LYS A 91 13.47 -6.25 9.85
CA LYS A 91 12.35 -6.13 8.90
C LYS A 91 12.78 -5.63 7.53
N MET A 92 14.00 -5.12 7.39
CA MET A 92 14.52 -4.65 6.11
C MET A 92 14.80 -5.80 5.14
N LYS A 93 14.51 -5.55 3.85
CA LYS A 93 14.85 -6.47 2.77
C LYS A 93 16.36 -6.44 2.50
N ARG A 94 16.98 -7.61 2.59
CA ARG A 94 18.41 -7.90 2.43
C ARG A 94 18.59 -9.04 1.43
N PRO A 95 19.73 -9.12 0.74
CA PRO A 95 19.98 -10.21 -0.22
C PRO A 95 19.72 -11.59 0.37
N GLU A 96 20.14 -11.82 1.62
CA GLU A 96 19.92 -13.09 2.34
C GLU A 96 18.45 -13.43 2.64
N ASN A 97 17.55 -12.45 2.78
CA ASN A 97 16.14 -12.67 3.15
C ASN A 97 15.14 -12.28 2.05
N SER A 98 15.63 -11.94 0.85
CA SER A 98 14.85 -11.35 -0.24
C SER A 98 15.11 -11.96 -1.61
N GLY A 99 15.77 -13.12 -1.70
CA GLY A 99 16.09 -13.77 -2.98
C GLY A 99 14.88 -14.12 -3.87
N SER A 100 13.68 -14.19 -3.30
CA SER A 100 12.41 -14.40 -4.01
C SER A 100 11.49 -13.17 -4.03
N ALA A 101 11.97 -12.01 -3.59
CA ALA A 101 11.17 -10.80 -3.53
C ALA A 101 10.96 -10.19 -4.92
N THR A 102 9.73 -9.90 -5.29
CA THR A 102 9.39 -9.18 -6.52
C THR A 102 9.90 -7.75 -6.44
N THR A 103 10.76 -7.35 -7.37
CA THR A 103 11.25 -5.96 -7.42
C THR A 103 10.15 -5.02 -7.92
N VAL A 104 10.31 -3.72 -7.69
CA VAL A 104 9.41 -2.70 -8.27
C VAL A 104 9.41 -2.81 -9.80
N GLN A 105 10.58 -3.09 -10.40
CA GLN A 105 10.69 -3.31 -11.84
C GLN A 105 9.86 -4.51 -12.29
N ASP A 106 9.91 -5.63 -11.58
CA ASP A 106 9.12 -6.82 -11.90
C ASP A 106 7.62 -6.58 -11.74
N GLN A 107 7.21 -5.77 -10.75
CA GLN A 107 5.82 -5.37 -10.58
C GLN A 107 5.35 -4.49 -11.74
N VAL A 108 6.14 -3.48 -12.10
CA VAL A 108 5.86 -2.58 -13.22
C VAL A 108 5.79 -3.38 -14.52
N LYS A 109 6.75 -4.27 -14.77
CA LYS A 109 6.75 -5.16 -15.94
C LYS A 109 5.50 -6.04 -15.99
N ASN A 110 5.15 -6.72 -14.89
CA ASN A 110 3.92 -7.51 -14.82
C ASN A 110 2.65 -6.70 -15.10
N ILE A 111 2.60 -5.43 -14.68
CA ILE A 111 1.47 -4.55 -14.97
C ILE A 111 1.45 -4.20 -16.45
N LEU A 112 2.59 -3.82 -17.03
CA LEU A 112 2.69 -3.49 -18.45
C LEU A 112 2.33 -4.70 -19.32
N ASP A 113 2.84 -5.89 -19.03
CA ASP A 113 2.56 -7.12 -19.79
C ASP A 113 1.04 -7.43 -19.77
N LYS A 114 0.40 -7.30 -18.60
CA LYS A 114 -1.06 -7.48 -18.44
C LYS A 114 -1.90 -6.46 -19.22
N VAL A 115 -1.44 -5.21 -19.32
CA VAL A 115 -2.16 -4.13 -20.01
C VAL A 115 -1.91 -4.18 -21.52
N ALA A 116 -0.69 -4.53 -21.94
CA ALA A 116 -0.31 -4.67 -23.33
C ALA A 116 -0.86 -5.94 -23.99
N GLY A 117 -1.32 -6.91 -23.20
CA GLY A 117 -1.93 -8.15 -23.70
C GLY A 117 -0.93 -9.20 -24.16
N ASP A 118 0.35 -9.02 -23.85
CA ASP A 118 1.39 -10.02 -24.11
C ASP A 118 1.38 -11.01 -22.94
N LYS A 119 1.09 -12.27 -23.25
CA LYS A 119 1.16 -13.39 -22.30
C LYS A 119 2.50 -14.11 -22.42
#